data_AF-A0A5B7AQQ1-F1
#
_entry.id   AF-A0A5B7AQQ1-F1
#
_cell.length_a   1.000
_cell.length_b   1.000
_cell.length_c   1.000
_cell.angle_alpha   90.00
_cell.angle_beta   90.00
_cell.angle_gamma   90.00
#
_symmetry.space_group_name_H-M   'P 1'
#
loop_
_entity.id
_entity.type
_entity.pdbx_description
1 polymer ?
#
loop_
_entity_poly.entity_id
_entity_poly.type
_entity_poly.pdbx_seq_one_letter_code
_entity_poly.pdbx_strand_id
1 'polypeptide(L)'
;VLEGNYDDKVACQMILDKMRLKGYQIGKTKVFLRAGQMAELDAMRAEVLGNAAKIIQRQIRTFIARKEFISLRRAAIQLQSCWRGLLACKLYEQLRRQAAAVKIQKNFRRYIDRKSYLIVWLAAITLQTGIRAMTAHDEFRYRKQTKAAVIIQAHLRCHRAYTYYKSLQKAA
;
A
#
# COMPACT_ATOMS: atom_id res chain seq x y z
N VAL A 1 44.92 42.59 -26.52
CA VAL A 1 46.24 42.48 -27.21
C VAL A 1 46.95 43.82 -27.27
N LEU A 2 46.21 44.93 -27.33
CA LEU A 2 46.78 46.25 -27.03
C LEU A 2 45.95 46.84 -25.89
N GLU A 3 46.49 46.78 -24.68
CA GLU A 3 45.93 47.46 -23.51
C GLU A 3 46.78 48.71 -23.28
N GLY A 4 46.48 49.77 -24.03
CA GLY A 4 47.24 51.03 -24.02
C GLY A 4 47.11 51.81 -25.32
N ASN A 5 47.44 53.10 -25.30
CA ASN A 5 47.49 53.97 -26.47
C ASN A 5 48.88 53.86 -27.12
N TYR A 6 49.03 52.96 -28.09
CA TYR A 6 50.29 52.72 -28.80
C TYR A 6 50.28 53.48 -30.13
N ASP A 7 51.44 53.97 -30.56
CA ASP A 7 51.63 54.49 -31.93
C ASP A 7 51.30 53.39 -32.95
N ASP A 8 50.59 53.74 -34.03
CA ASP A 8 50.06 52.81 -35.03
C ASP A 8 51.15 51.90 -35.60
N LYS A 9 52.38 52.42 -35.76
CA LYS A 9 53.53 51.63 -36.22
C LYS A 9 53.92 50.52 -35.24
N VAL A 10 53.94 50.85 -33.94
CA VAL A 10 54.27 49.90 -32.88
C VAL A 10 53.16 48.86 -32.77
N ALA A 11 51.89 49.27 -32.86
CA ALA A 11 50.75 48.37 -32.89
C ALA A 11 50.79 47.39 -34.08
N CYS A 12 51.06 47.88 -35.29
CA CYS A 12 51.21 47.03 -36.47
C CYS A 12 52.36 46.03 -36.34
N GLN A 13 53.53 46.47 -35.86
CA GLN A 13 54.68 45.60 -35.60
C GLN A 13 54.32 44.48 -34.61
N MET A 14 53.69 44.82 -33.48
CA MET A 14 53.29 43.84 -32.46
C MET A 14 52.28 42.82 -32.98
N ILE A 15 51.32 43.23 -33.83
CA ILE A 15 50.35 42.32 -34.42
C ILE A 15 51.03 41.36 -35.39
N LEU A 16 51.88 41.86 -36.29
CA LEU A 16 52.58 41.05 -37.28
C LEU A 16 53.57 40.08 -36.63
N ASP A 17 54.28 40.51 -35.59
CA ASP A 17 55.18 39.67 -34.80
C ASP A 17 54.40 38.58 -34.03
N LYS A 18 53.23 38.92 -33.49
CA LYS A 18 52.34 37.94 -32.84
C LYS A 18 51.80 36.90 -33.82
N MET A 19 51.51 37.32 -35.05
CA MET A 19 51.15 36.41 -36.15
C MET A 19 52.36 35.67 -36.75
N ARG A 20 53.57 35.90 -36.21
CA ARG A 20 54.84 35.27 -36.63
C ARG A 20 55.20 35.52 -38.10
N LEU A 21 54.71 36.62 -38.70
CA LEU A 21 55.03 36.97 -40.08
C LEU A 21 56.48 37.48 -40.16
N LYS A 22 57.29 36.93 -41.07
CA LYS A 22 58.70 37.34 -41.25
C LYS A 22 58.90 38.09 -42.57
N GLY A 23 59.86 39.01 -42.61
CA GLY A 23 60.30 39.66 -43.85
C GLY A 23 59.36 40.75 -44.38
N TYR A 24 58.52 41.32 -43.53
CA TYR A 24 57.77 42.55 -43.79
C TYR A 24 58.61 43.79 -43.44
N GLN A 25 58.24 44.96 -43.96
CA GLN A 25 58.90 46.23 -43.62
C GLN A 25 57.87 47.32 -43.31
N ILE A 26 58.03 48.03 -42.20
CA ILE A 26 57.17 49.16 -41.83
C ILE A 26 57.79 50.46 -42.38
N GLY A 27 57.08 51.12 -43.30
CA GLY A 27 57.44 52.42 -43.84
C GLY A 27 56.87 53.60 -43.04
N LYS A 28 57.09 54.83 -43.52
CA LYS A 28 56.57 56.05 -42.87
C LYS A 28 55.03 56.08 -42.83
N THR A 29 54.38 55.59 -43.88
CA THR A 29 52.91 55.67 -44.08
C THR A 29 52.25 54.33 -44.44
N LYS A 30 53.01 53.26 -44.72
CA LYS A 30 52.48 51.97 -45.19
C LYS A 30 53.34 50.79 -44.70
N VAL A 31 52.75 49.61 -44.61
CA VAL A 31 53.44 48.34 -44.38
C VAL A 31 53.67 47.65 -45.73
N PHE A 32 54.92 47.26 -45.99
CA PHE A 32 55.32 46.54 -47.20
C PHE A 32 55.35 45.03 -46.93
N LEU A 33 54.59 44.30 -47.73
CA LEU A 33 54.46 42.85 -47.68
C LEU A 33 55.02 42.22 -48.96
N ARG A 34 55.63 41.04 -48.85
CA ARG A 34 56.01 40.21 -49.99
C ARG A 34 54.79 39.55 -50.61
N ALA A 35 54.91 39.13 -51.87
CA ALA A 35 53.86 38.37 -52.55
C ALA A 35 53.45 37.13 -51.72
N GLY A 36 52.14 36.89 -51.60
CA GLY A 36 51.57 35.77 -50.82
C GLY A 36 51.30 36.08 -49.34
N GLN A 37 51.98 37.05 -48.74
CA GLN A 37 51.82 37.34 -47.29
C GLN A 37 50.46 37.92 -46.93
N MET A 38 49.84 38.69 -47.85
CA MET A 38 48.48 39.19 -47.62
C MET A 38 47.47 38.02 -47.56
N ALA A 39 47.63 37.03 -48.44
CA ALA A 39 46.76 35.84 -48.44
C ALA A 39 46.97 34.96 -47.19
N GLU A 40 48.20 34.88 -46.68
CA GLU A 40 48.50 34.21 -45.41
C GLU A 40 47.81 34.90 -44.23
N LEU A 41 47.88 36.24 -44.16
CA LEU A 41 47.17 37.02 -43.14
C LEU A 41 45.64 36.86 -43.24
N ASP A 42 45.08 36.82 -44.45
CA ASP A 42 43.66 36.57 -44.67
C ASP A 42 43.24 35.16 -44.23
N ALA A 43 44.07 34.14 -44.50
CA ALA A 43 43.85 32.77 -44.03
C ALA A 43 43.87 32.68 -42.50
N MET A 44 44.84 33.32 -41.83
CA MET A 44 44.90 33.38 -40.37
C MET A 44 43.68 34.11 -39.77
N ARG A 45 43.24 35.21 -40.41
CA ARG A 45 42.00 35.91 -40.01
C ARG A 45 40.79 34.98 -40.10
N ALA A 46 40.66 34.23 -41.19
CA ALA A 46 39.57 33.27 -41.36
C ALA A 46 39.63 32.15 -40.31
N GLU A 47 40.83 31.67 -39.97
CA GLU A 47 41.01 30.65 -38.93
C GLU A 47 40.58 31.15 -37.55
N VAL A 48 40.99 32.37 -37.16
CA VAL A 48 40.61 32.98 -35.88
C VAL A 48 39.08 33.13 -35.77
N LEU A 49 38.44 33.64 -36.83
CA LEU A 49 36.98 33.76 -36.88
C LEU A 49 36.29 32.39 -36.82
N GLY A 50 36.82 31.40 -37.56
CA GLY A 50 36.32 30.02 -37.55
C GLY A 50 36.45 29.36 -36.17
N ASN A 51 37.56 29.57 -35.46
CA ASN A 51 37.79 29.04 -34.13
C ASN A 51 36.86 29.68 -33.10
N ALA A 52 36.64 31.00 -33.16
CA ALA A 52 35.65 31.68 -32.33
C ALA A 52 34.24 31.12 -32.56
N ALA A 53 33.84 30.96 -33.84
CA ALA A 53 32.55 30.36 -34.20
C ALA A 53 32.41 28.92 -33.67
N LYS A 54 33.45 28.09 -33.79
CA LYS A 54 33.47 26.71 -33.26
C LYS A 54 33.23 26.67 -31.75
N ILE A 55 33.83 27.59 -30.99
CA ILE A 55 33.63 27.67 -29.53
C ILE A 55 32.17 27.97 -29.22
N ILE A 56 31.60 28.98 -29.87
CA ILE A 56 30.19 29.38 -29.67
C ILE A 56 29.26 28.22 -30.03
N GLN A 57 29.46 27.62 -31.21
CA GLN A 57 28.65 26.48 -31.68
C GLN A 57 28.75 25.28 -30.72
N ARG A 58 29.94 24.96 -30.21
CA ARG A 58 30.13 23.89 -29.23
C ARG A 58 29.32 24.14 -27.96
N GLN A 59 29.37 25.37 -27.43
CA GLN A 59 28.62 25.72 -26.22
C GLN A 59 27.11 25.63 -26.45
N ILE A 60 26.62 26.15 -27.57
CA ILE A 60 25.19 26.09 -27.93
C ILE A 60 24.72 24.63 -28.08
N ARG A 61 25.46 23.79 -28.80
CA ARG A 61 25.12 22.36 -28.96
C ARG A 61 25.06 21.64 -27.61
N THR A 62 26.02 21.91 -26.73
CA THR A 62 26.04 21.33 -25.38
C THR A 62 24.85 21.80 -24.55
N PHE A 63 24.52 23.09 -24.62
CA PHE A 63 23.38 23.66 -23.92
C PHE A 63 22.05 23.03 -24.37
N ILE A 64 21.84 22.90 -25.69
CA ILE A 64 20.64 22.29 -26.26
C ILE A 64 20.52 20.83 -25.82
N ALA A 65 21.57 20.02 -26.00
CA ALA A 65 21.57 18.61 -25.61
C ALA A 65 21.30 18.43 -24.10
N ARG A 66 21.89 19.28 -23.25
CA ARG A 66 21.64 19.24 -21.80
C ARG A 66 20.20 19.61 -21.46
N LYS A 67 19.62 20.61 -22.12
CA LYS A 67 18.23 21.02 -21.91
C LYS A 67 17.27 19.90 -22.28
N GLU A 68 17.47 19.26 -23.43
CA GLU A 68 16.68 18.11 -23.90
C GLU A 68 16.78 16.93 -22.93
N PHE A 69 18.00 16.56 -22.52
CA PHE A 69 18.21 15.48 -21.56
C PHE A 69 17.50 15.73 -20.23
N ILE A 70 17.60 16.95 -19.68
CA ILE A 70 16.93 17.29 -18.42
C ILE A 70 15.41 17.21 -18.57
N SER A 71 14.87 17.69 -19.71
CA SER A 71 13.43 17.61 -20.00
C SER A 71 12.95 16.15 -20.05
N LEU A 72 13.63 15.32 -20.84
CA LEU A 72 13.31 13.90 -20.99
C LEU A 72 13.42 13.15 -19.66
N ARG A 73 14.49 13.39 -18.90
CA ARG A 73 14.69 12.77 -17.59
C ARG A 73 13.59 13.15 -16.60
N ARG A 74 13.14 14.42 -16.58
CA ARG A 74 12.02 14.85 -15.73
C ARG A 74 10.73 14.13 -16.11
N ALA A 75 10.41 14.07 -17.41
CA ALA A 75 9.23 13.35 -17.89
C ALA A 75 9.28 11.85 -17.54
N ALA A 76 10.43 11.21 -17.74
CA ALA A 76 10.62 9.80 -17.38
C ALA A 76 10.43 9.55 -15.88
N ILE A 77 11.01 10.39 -15.02
CA ILE A 77 10.84 10.25 -13.56
C ILE A 77 9.38 10.42 -13.16
N GLN A 78 8.65 11.40 -13.73
CA GLN A 78 7.23 11.60 -13.45
C GLN A 78 6.38 10.40 -13.87
N LEU A 79 6.62 9.85 -15.06
CA LEU A 79 5.94 8.66 -15.54
C LEU A 79 6.21 7.47 -14.62
N GLN A 80 7.48 7.25 -14.27
CA GLN A 80 7.88 6.17 -13.37
C GLN A 80 7.26 6.32 -11.98
N SER A 81 7.21 7.53 -11.41
CA SER A 81 6.59 7.77 -10.10
C SER A 81 5.08 7.52 -10.14
N CYS A 82 4.41 7.99 -11.21
CA CYS A 82 2.98 7.73 -11.42
C CYS A 82 2.70 6.22 -11.50
N TRP A 83 3.49 5.50 -12.30
CA TRP A 83 3.34 4.05 -12.45
C TRP A 83 3.54 3.29 -11.14
N ARG A 84 4.58 3.63 -10.36
CA ARG A 84 4.82 3.04 -9.04
C ARG A 84 3.64 3.32 -8.09
N GLY A 85 3.08 4.53 -8.13
CA GLY A 85 1.89 4.89 -7.36
C GLY A 85 0.67 4.07 -7.74
N LEU A 86 0.38 3.93 -9.04
CA LEU A 86 -0.73 3.12 -9.54
C LEU A 86 -0.60 1.65 -9.13
N LEU A 87 0.60 1.09 -9.22
CA LEU A 87 0.85 -0.29 -8.81
C LEU A 87 0.61 -0.50 -7.30
N ALA A 88 1.09 0.43 -6.47
CA ALA A 88 0.86 0.41 -5.03
C ALA A 88 -0.63 0.48 -4.68
N CYS A 89 -1.38 1.39 -5.32
CA CYS A 89 -2.83 1.51 -5.14
C CYS A 89 -3.56 0.22 -5.53
N LYS A 90 -3.17 -0.41 -6.66
CA LYS A 90 -3.76 -1.68 -7.11
C LYS A 90 -3.51 -2.81 -6.12
N LEU A 91 -2.28 -2.93 -5.61
CA LEU A 91 -1.92 -3.93 -4.61
C LEU A 91 -2.70 -3.72 -3.30
N TYR A 92 -2.77 -2.48 -2.82
CA TYR A 92 -3.53 -2.13 -1.63
C TYR A 92 -5.02 -2.51 -1.78
N GLU A 93 -5.63 -2.20 -2.92
CA GLU A 93 -7.02 -2.53 -3.18
C GLU A 93 -7.27 -4.04 -3.18
N GLN A 94 -6.34 -4.83 -3.72
CA GLN A 94 -6.40 -6.29 -3.65
C GLN A 94 -6.34 -6.80 -2.21
N LEU A 95 -5.38 -6.31 -1.41
CA LEU A 95 -5.24 -6.69 -0.01
C LEU A 95 -6.48 -6.29 0.80
N ARG A 96 -7.02 -5.09 0.56
CA ARG A 96 -8.25 -4.60 1.20
C ARG A 96 -9.44 -5.51 0.91
N ARG A 97 -9.62 -5.93 -0.35
CA ARG A 97 -10.69 -6.85 -0.75
C ARG A 97 -10.52 -8.23 -0.15
N GLN A 98 -9.30 -8.77 -0.13
CA GLN A 98 -9.01 -10.05 0.50
C GLN A 98 -9.31 -10.03 2.00
N ALA A 99 -8.86 -8.99 2.72
CA ALA A 99 -9.13 -8.84 4.14
C ALA A 99 -10.65 -8.74 4.44
N ALA A 100 -11.38 -7.99 3.61
CA ALA A 100 -12.84 -7.89 3.71
C ALA A 100 -13.52 -9.25 3.47
N ALA A 101 -13.11 -10.00 2.45
CA ALA A 101 -13.63 -11.32 2.15
C ALA A 101 -13.40 -12.30 3.32
N VAL A 102 -12.20 -12.33 3.89
CA VAL A 102 -11.88 -13.16 5.07
C VAL A 102 -12.77 -12.79 6.26
N LYS A 103 -12.99 -11.49 6.50
CA LYS A 103 -13.86 -11.02 7.59
C LYS A 103 -15.31 -11.49 7.41
N ILE A 104 -15.84 -11.39 6.19
CA ILE A 104 -17.19 -11.86 5.84
C ILE A 104 -17.28 -13.37 6.05
N GLN A 105 -16.35 -14.13 5.48
CA GLN A 105 -16.31 -15.60 5.58
C GLN A 105 -16.24 -16.07 7.03
N LYS A 106 -15.36 -15.47 7.85
CA LYS A 106 -15.22 -15.78 9.28
C LYS A 106 -16.53 -15.54 10.03
N ASN A 107 -17.16 -14.38 9.81
CA ASN A 107 -18.41 -14.02 10.50
C ASN A 107 -19.56 -14.92 10.06
N PHE A 108 -19.63 -15.27 8.79
CA PHE A 108 -20.64 -16.17 8.25
C PHE A 108 -20.51 -17.58 8.83
N ARG A 109 -19.28 -18.14 8.88
CA ARG A 109 -19.03 -19.44 9.52
C ARG A 109 -19.44 -19.44 10.99
N ARG A 110 -19.03 -18.40 11.73
CA ARG A 110 -19.44 -18.21 13.14
C ARG A 110 -20.97 -18.18 13.30
N TYR A 111 -21.68 -17.49 12.40
CA TYR A 111 -23.13 -17.41 12.44
C TYR A 111 -23.79 -18.78 12.26
N ILE A 112 -23.33 -19.55 11.26
CA ILE A 112 -23.83 -20.92 11.02
C ILE A 112 -23.61 -21.79 12.25
N ASP A 113 -22.39 -21.83 12.77
CA ASP A 113 -22.03 -22.67 13.92
C ASP A 113 -22.85 -22.29 15.15
N ARG A 114 -23.01 -21.00 15.43
CA ARG A 114 -23.83 -20.51 16.55
C ARG A 114 -25.30 -20.86 16.38
N LYS A 115 -25.85 -20.75 15.17
CA LYS A 115 -27.25 -21.13 14.89
C LYS A 115 -27.47 -22.62 15.14
N SER A 116 -26.58 -23.48 14.64
CA SER A 116 -26.64 -24.92 14.86
C SER A 116 -26.56 -25.26 16.36
N TYR A 117 -25.60 -24.68 17.07
CA TYR A 117 -25.46 -24.86 18.51
C TYR A 117 -26.73 -24.47 19.29
N LEU A 118 -27.32 -23.31 18.97
CA LEU A 118 -28.52 -22.82 19.68
C LEU A 118 -29.72 -23.74 19.48
N ILE A 119 -29.90 -24.31 18.28
CA ILE A 119 -30.99 -25.27 18.01
C ILE A 119 -30.84 -26.49 18.91
N VAL A 120 -29.65 -27.09 18.97
CA VAL A 120 -29.39 -28.27 19.79
C VAL A 120 -29.51 -27.94 21.28
N TRP A 121 -28.96 -26.80 21.71
CA TRP A 121 -29.01 -26.34 23.10
C TRP A 121 -30.45 -26.12 23.59
N LEU A 122 -31.29 -25.46 22.78
CA LEU A 122 -32.71 -25.26 23.10
C LEU A 122 -33.47 -26.59 23.15
N ALA A 123 -33.22 -27.50 22.21
CA ALA A 123 -33.83 -28.83 22.22
C ALA A 123 -33.46 -29.63 23.49
N ALA A 124 -32.20 -29.58 23.89
CA ALA A 124 -31.72 -30.22 25.10
C ALA A 124 -32.39 -29.64 26.36
N ILE A 125 -32.51 -28.31 26.46
CA ILE A 125 -33.22 -27.66 27.57
C ILE A 125 -34.67 -28.10 27.63
N THR A 126 -35.40 -28.04 26.51
CA THR A 126 -36.82 -28.45 26.45
C THR A 126 -37.01 -29.91 26.87
N LEU A 127 -36.11 -30.80 26.46
CA LEU A 127 -36.16 -32.21 26.87
C LEU A 127 -35.88 -32.37 28.37
N GLN A 128 -34.85 -31.70 28.88
CA GLN A 128 -34.49 -31.76 30.30
C GLN A 128 -35.59 -31.21 31.21
N THR A 129 -36.22 -30.09 30.82
CA THR A 129 -37.34 -29.52 31.59
C THR A 129 -38.54 -30.45 31.58
N GLY A 130 -38.86 -31.06 30.43
CA GLY A 130 -39.93 -32.05 30.32
C GLY A 130 -39.71 -33.28 31.20
N ILE A 131 -38.50 -33.87 31.16
CA ILE A 131 -38.16 -35.02 32.02
C ILE A 131 -38.25 -34.66 33.50
N ARG A 132 -37.70 -33.51 33.92
CA ARG A 132 -37.80 -33.06 35.31
C ARG A 132 -39.26 -32.91 35.76
N ALA A 133 -40.12 -32.32 34.93
CA ALA A 133 -41.54 -32.21 35.23
C ALA A 133 -42.21 -33.59 35.35
N MET A 134 -41.93 -34.51 34.42
CA MET A 134 -42.47 -35.87 34.44
C MET A 134 -42.05 -36.62 35.71
N THR A 135 -40.78 -36.58 36.08
CA THR A 135 -40.28 -37.21 37.32
C THR A 135 -40.97 -36.65 38.57
N ALA A 136 -41.18 -35.33 38.64
CA ALA A 136 -41.92 -34.71 39.74
C ALA A 136 -43.40 -35.16 39.78
N HIS A 137 -44.05 -35.27 38.62
CA HIS A 137 -45.43 -35.73 38.51
C HIS A 137 -45.60 -37.21 38.91
N ASP A 138 -44.67 -38.07 38.50
CA ASP A 138 -44.70 -39.49 38.85
C ASP A 138 -44.47 -39.69 40.35
N GLU A 139 -43.52 -38.98 40.95
CA GLU A 139 -43.30 -38.97 42.40
C GLU A 139 -44.55 -38.50 43.16
N PHE A 140 -45.21 -37.43 42.69
CA PHE A 140 -46.46 -36.96 43.28
C PHE A 140 -47.59 -38.00 43.16
N ARG A 141 -47.75 -38.63 41.99
CA ARG A 141 -48.76 -39.67 41.76
C ARG A 141 -48.51 -40.88 42.66
N TYR A 142 -47.26 -41.32 42.78
CA TYR A 142 -46.85 -42.40 43.67
C TYR A 142 -47.24 -42.08 45.11
N ARG A 143 -46.87 -40.91 45.64
CA ARG A 143 -47.26 -40.47 47.00
C ARG A 143 -48.78 -40.48 47.21
N LYS A 144 -49.56 -40.01 46.22
CA LYS A 144 -51.03 -39.99 46.30
C LYS A 144 -51.61 -41.41 46.37
N GLN A 145 -51.13 -42.32 45.52
CA GLN A 145 -51.55 -43.73 45.52
C GLN A 145 -51.19 -44.42 46.84
N THR A 146 -49.96 -44.23 47.32
CA THR A 146 -49.50 -44.79 48.60
C THR A 146 -50.36 -44.28 49.76
N LYS A 147 -50.68 -42.98 49.80
CA LYS A 147 -51.56 -42.40 50.82
C LYS A 147 -52.97 -43.00 50.78
N ALA A 148 -53.55 -43.16 49.59
CA ALA A 148 -54.86 -43.79 49.43
C ALA A 148 -54.85 -45.26 49.89
N ALA A 149 -53.81 -46.02 49.52
CA ALA A 149 -53.64 -47.40 49.98
C ALA A 149 -53.54 -47.50 51.51
N VAL A 150 -52.77 -46.61 52.15
CA VAL A 150 -52.66 -46.53 53.62
C VAL A 150 -54.02 -46.30 54.27
N ILE A 151 -54.84 -45.39 53.73
CA ILE A 151 -56.20 -45.11 54.24
C ILE A 151 -57.09 -46.36 54.13
N ILE A 152 -57.12 -47.01 52.97
CA ILE A 152 -57.91 -48.23 52.75
C ILE A 152 -57.47 -49.34 53.71
N GLN A 153 -56.16 -49.57 53.82
CA GLN A 153 -55.61 -50.58 54.73
C GLN A 153 -55.95 -50.26 56.20
N ALA A 154 -55.92 -48.99 56.61
CA ALA A 154 -56.31 -48.60 57.96
C ALA A 154 -57.78 -48.91 58.25
N HIS A 155 -58.70 -48.59 57.32
CA HIS A 155 -60.11 -48.95 57.46
C HIS A 155 -60.34 -50.46 57.53
N LEU A 156 -59.69 -51.25 56.67
CA LEU A 156 -59.80 -52.71 56.71
C LEU A 156 -59.27 -53.30 58.01
N ARG A 157 -58.12 -52.82 58.52
CA ARG A 157 -57.57 -53.25 59.81
C ARG A 157 -58.55 -52.94 60.96
N CYS A 158 -59.12 -51.73 60.96
CA CYS A 158 -60.14 -51.32 61.94
C CYS A 158 -61.40 -52.20 61.86
N HIS A 159 -61.96 -52.41 60.67
CA HIS A 159 -63.13 -53.26 60.46
C HIS A 159 -62.87 -54.68 60.94
N ARG A 160 -61.71 -55.26 60.62
CA ARG A 160 -61.34 -56.62 61.04
C ARG A 160 -61.28 -56.75 62.56
N ALA A 161 -60.68 -55.77 63.25
CA ALA A 161 -60.63 -55.73 64.70
C ALA A 161 -62.04 -55.59 65.31
N TYR A 162 -62.88 -54.72 64.75
CA TYR A 162 -64.26 -54.53 65.19
C TYR A 162 -65.12 -55.79 65.02
N THR A 163 -65.03 -56.47 63.86
CA THR A 163 -65.77 -57.72 63.64
C THR A 163 -65.33 -58.83 64.58
N TYR A 164 -64.02 -58.92 64.86
CA TYR A 164 -63.48 -59.88 65.81
C TYR A 164 -64.03 -59.62 67.23
N TYR A 165 -63.98 -58.38 67.70
CA TYR A 165 -64.58 -57.96 68.97
C TYR A 165 -66.08 -58.29 69.05
N LYS A 166 -66.84 -57.96 68.00
CA LYS A 166 -68.29 -58.24 67.93
C LYS A 166 -68.60 -59.74 67.93
N SER A 167 -67.74 -60.57 67.31
CA SER A 167 -67.89 -62.02 67.33
C SER A 167 -67.65 -62.62 68.74
N LEU A 168 -66.66 -62.10 69.47
CA LEU A 168 -66.42 -62.48 70.87
C LEU A 168 -67.61 -62.10 71.76
N GLN A 169 -68.17 -60.90 71.58
CA GLN A 169 -69.33 -60.45 72.35
C GLN A 169 -70.60 -61.29 72.11
N LYS A 170 -70.76 -61.88 70.93
CA LYS A 170 -71.88 -62.78 70.61
C LYS A 170 -71.69 -64.22 71.10
N ALA A 171 -70.45 -64.61 71.39
CA ALA A 171 -70.10 -65.96 71.85
C ALA A 171 -70.10 -66.10 73.38
N ALA A 172 -70.20 -64.98 74.10
CA ALA A 172 -70.45 -64.89 75.53
C ALA A 172 -71.96 -64.82 75.81
#